data_AF-A0A1I6SIT5-F1
#
_entry.id   AF-A0A1I6SIT5-F1
#
_cell.length_a   1.000
_cell.length_b   1.000
_cell.length_c   1.000
_cell.angle_alpha   90.00
_cell.angle_beta   90.00
_cell.angle_gamma   90.00
#
_symmetry.space_group_name_H-M   'P 1'
#
loop_
_entity.id
_entity.type
_entity.pdbx_description
1 polymer ?
#
loop_
_entity_poly.entity_id
_entity_poly.type
_entity_poly.pdbx_seq_one_letter_code
_entity_poly.pdbx_strand_id
1 'polypeptide(L)'
;MIKRVAFGSVLLIILMASTVAAQGVKNSGLIKVFWGDKELTTSLDAVPRIIDSRVYIPASLLQQAYIQVQLNKKTLSLNDTKTKYVKNLEILNSFRLGFLDYFDQLDQETVNVLTHVITKEEVDTTRLLGLLEILKENAKHPGVNGLAIIIDTPDGFTHTLDCAEQYNNAINSLLNFLKTDDEAELKAFNSERKKAIESYEILKNEYVRYINLSLSKYNEKSLIIKLP
;
A
#
# COMPACT_ATOMS: atom_id res chain seq x y z
N MET A 1 60.21 -3.99 0.41
CA MET A 1 59.39 -5.16 0.01
C MET A 1 58.81 -5.77 1.27
N ILE A 2 57.59 -6.33 1.21
CA ILE A 2 56.73 -6.78 2.35
C ILE A 2 55.86 -5.67 2.99
N LYS A 3 55.18 -4.90 2.13
CA LYS A 3 53.79 -4.45 2.39
C LYS A 3 52.89 -5.59 1.90
N ARG A 4 52.34 -6.45 2.78
CA ARG A 4 51.21 -7.37 2.46
C ARG A 4 50.69 -8.27 3.60
N VAL A 5 51.16 -8.17 4.85
CA VAL A 5 50.74 -9.14 5.90
C VAL A 5 49.72 -8.58 6.91
N ALA A 6 49.54 -7.26 7.00
CA ALA A 6 48.64 -6.68 8.01
C ALA A 6 47.13 -6.69 7.66
N PHE A 7 46.75 -7.08 6.43
CA PHE A 7 45.35 -7.11 6.00
C PHE A 7 44.66 -8.47 6.20
N GLY A 8 45.43 -9.53 6.49
CA GLY A 8 44.89 -10.88 6.73
C GLY A 8 44.47 -11.13 8.19
N SER A 9 45.02 -10.39 9.15
CA SER A 9 44.78 -10.58 10.58
C SER A 9 43.59 -9.78 11.12
N VAL A 10 43.12 -8.74 10.42
CA VAL A 10 41.93 -7.98 10.81
C VAL A 10 40.64 -8.65 10.32
N LEU A 11 40.68 -9.36 9.18
CA LEU A 11 39.52 -10.07 8.65
C LEU A 11 39.17 -11.34 9.46
N LEU A 12 40.14 -11.91 10.18
CA LEU A 12 39.95 -13.11 11.00
C LEU A 12 39.26 -12.81 12.36
N ILE A 13 39.29 -11.56 12.83
CA ILE A 13 38.65 -11.16 14.09
C ILE A 13 37.16 -10.84 13.89
N ILE A 14 36.76 -10.40 12.69
CA ILE A 14 35.35 -10.07 12.37
C ILE A 14 34.52 -11.33 12.08
N LEU A 15 35.16 -12.44 11.70
CA LEU A 15 34.49 -13.73 11.46
C LEU A 15 34.24 -14.55 12.74
N MET A 16 34.77 -14.16 13.90
CA MET A 16 34.56 -14.88 15.16
C MET A 16 33.49 -14.26 16.08
N ALA A 17 32.83 -13.15 15.67
CA ALA A 17 31.90 -12.42 16.53
C ALA A 17 30.40 -12.78 16.35
N SER A 18 30.04 -13.79 15.56
CA SER A 18 28.63 -14.21 15.40
C SER A 18 28.38 -15.69 15.71
N THR A 19 29.21 -16.29 16.55
CA THR A 19 28.74 -17.43 17.33
C THR A 19 28.35 -16.90 18.70
N VAL A 20 27.06 -16.59 18.87
CA VAL A 20 26.47 -16.61 20.20
C VAL A 20 26.54 -18.07 20.63
N ALA A 21 27.69 -18.48 21.17
CA ALA A 21 27.79 -19.72 21.90
C ALA A 21 26.76 -19.59 23.02
N ALA A 22 25.72 -20.40 22.94
CA ALA A 22 24.75 -20.54 24.02
C ALA A 22 25.55 -20.98 25.26
N GLN A 23 25.93 -20.01 26.09
CA GLN A 23 26.39 -20.29 27.44
C GLN A 23 25.27 -21.08 28.08
N GLY A 24 25.55 -22.35 28.36
CA GLY A 24 24.67 -23.26 29.07
C GLY A 24 24.46 -22.74 30.49
N VAL A 25 23.59 -21.74 30.63
CA VAL A 25 23.02 -21.41 31.90
C VAL A 25 22.06 -22.56 32.22
N LYS A 26 22.42 -23.39 33.19
CA LYS A 26 21.46 -24.22 33.94
C LYS A 26 20.50 -23.28 34.68
N ASN A 27 19.67 -22.55 33.94
CA ASN A 27 18.54 -21.83 34.48
C ASN A 27 17.35 -22.75 34.31
N SER A 28 16.83 -23.22 35.44
CA SER A 28 15.49 -23.82 35.57
C SER A 28 14.36 -22.81 35.31
N GLY A 29 14.63 -21.75 34.55
CA GLY A 29 13.70 -20.70 34.19
C GLY A 29 13.20 -20.91 32.77
N LEU A 30 11.88 -20.81 32.59
CA LEU A 30 11.22 -20.85 31.28
C LEU A 30 11.94 -19.95 30.28
N ILE A 31 12.33 -20.49 29.13
CA ILE A 31 12.91 -19.72 28.03
C ILE A 31 11.85 -18.74 27.53
N LYS A 32 12.13 -17.45 27.67
CA LYS A 32 11.28 -16.39 27.13
C LYS A 32 11.61 -16.15 25.67
N VAL A 33 10.58 -15.97 24.85
CA VAL A 33 10.73 -15.66 23.42
C VAL A 33 10.12 -14.29 23.17
N PHE A 34 10.86 -13.42 22.50
CA PHE A 34 10.40 -12.08 22.13
C PHE A 34 10.31 -11.96 20.61
N TRP A 35 9.26 -11.28 20.13
CA TRP A 35 9.13 -10.85 18.75
C TRP A 35 9.02 -9.32 18.72
N GLY A 36 10.10 -8.65 18.28
CA GLY A 36 10.28 -7.23 18.56
C GLY A 36 10.27 -6.98 20.07
N ASP A 37 9.46 -6.02 20.52
CA ASP A 37 9.34 -5.67 21.95
C ASP A 37 8.29 -6.51 22.72
N LYS A 38 7.68 -7.51 22.07
CA LYS A 38 6.58 -8.30 22.66
C LYS A 38 7.07 -9.68 23.09
N GLU A 39 6.87 -10.02 24.37
CA GLU A 39 7.03 -11.39 24.86
C GLU A 39 5.89 -12.27 24.30
N LEU A 40 6.26 -13.42 23.72
CA LEU A 40 5.31 -14.42 23.22
C LEU A 40 4.86 -15.30 24.38
N THR A 41 3.55 -15.54 24.46
CA THR A 41 2.96 -16.29 25.57
C THR A 41 3.21 -17.78 25.39
N THR A 42 4.00 -18.37 26.28
CA THR A 42 4.24 -19.81 26.35
C THR A 42 3.11 -20.51 27.10
N SER A 43 2.56 -21.60 26.56
CA SER A 43 1.71 -22.54 27.29
C SER A 43 2.51 -23.78 27.69
N LEU A 44 1.98 -24.61 28.61
CA LEU A 44 2.65 -25.82 29.12
C LEU A 44 3.08 -26.79 28.00
N ASP A 45 2.31 -26.85 26.91
CA ASP A 45 2.59 -27.72 25.74
C ASP A 45 3.44 -27.02 24.67
N ALA A 46 3.72 -25.72 24.83
CA ALA A 46 4.43 -24.87 23.87
C ALA A 46 5.59 -24.11 24.54
N VAL A 47 6.41 -24.83 25.30
CA VAL A 47 7.62 -24.29 25.93
C VAL A 47 8.82 -24.47 24.99
N PRO A 48 9.63 -23.42 24.72
CA PRO A 48 10.89 -23.58 24.00
C PRO A 48 11.85 -24.50 24.76
N ARG A 49 12.59 -25.33 24.04
CA ARG A 49 13.50 -26.31 24.64
C ARG A 49 14.90 -26.22 24.05
N ILE A 50 15.91 -26.53 24.85
CA ILE A 50 17.28 -26.73 24.36
C ILE A 50 17.50 -28.23 24.23
N ILE A 51 17.77 -28.72 23.02
CA ILE A 51 18.12 -30.12 22.73
C ILE A 51 19.41 -30.08 21.90
N ASP A 52 20.41 -30.87 22.26
CA ASP A 52 21.70 -30.94 21.55
C ASP A 52 22.32 -29.57 21.25
N SER A 53 22.30 -28.68 22.25
CA SER A 53 22.77 -27.28 22.16
C SER A 53 22.04 -26.40 21.13
N ARG A 54 20.83 -26.78 20.70
CA ARG A 54 19.97 -26.00 19.79
C ARG A 54 18.68 -25.60 20.49
N VAL A 55 18.23 -24.38 20.26
CA VAL A 55 16.94 -23.88 20.75
C VAL A 55 15.83 -24.27 19.77
N TYR A 56 14.82 -24.98 20.27
CA TYR A 56 13.63 -25.36 19.52
C TYR A 56 12.46 -24.49 19.98
N ILE A 57 11.92 -23.72 19.04
CA ILE A 57 10.76 -22.86 19.26
C ILE A 57 9.53 -23.57 18.68
N PRO A 58 8.49 -23.82 19.51
CA PRO A 58 7.23 -24.38 19.03
C PRO A 58 6.60 -23.53 17.92
N ALA A 59 6.05 -24.18 16.89
CA ALA A 59 5.36 -23.51 15.79
C ALA A 59 4.18 -22.64 16.25
N SER A 60 3.52 -23.00 17.36
CA SER A 60 2.46 -22.21 17.99
C SER A 60 2.93 -20.86 18.52
N LEU A 61 4.21 -20.71 18.91
CA LEU A 61 4.78 -19.41 19.26
C LEU A 61 5.00 -18.56 18.01
N LEU A 62 5.43 -19.16 16.90
CA LEU A 62 5.62 -18.46 15.63
C LEU A 62 4.30 -17.89 15.08
N GLN A 63 3.17 -18.58 15.31
CA GLN A 63 1.85 -18.06 14.95
C GLN A 63 1.48 -16.77 15.69
N GLN A 64 1.92 -16.60 16.95
CA GLN A 64 1.74 -15.35 17.70
C GLN A 64 2.57 -14.19 17.15
N ALA A 65 3.62 -14.51 16.40
CA ALA A 65 4.43 -13.58 15.62
C ALA A 65 3.95 -13.45 14.16
N TYR A 66 2.71 -13.88 13.86
CA TYR A 66 2.09 -13.80 12.53
C TYR A 66 2.78 -14.68 11.47
N ILE A 67 3.61 -15.63 11.89
CA ILE A 67 4.26 -16.61 11.01
C ILE A 67 3.42 -17.89 11.01
N GLN A 68 2.79 -18.18 9.88
CA GLN A 68 2.14 -19.45 9.65
C GLN A 68 3.19 -20.51 9.32
N VAL A 69 3.13 -21.64 10.03
CA VAL A 69 4.04 -22.77 9.86
C VAL A 69 3.26 -23.94 9.30
N GLN A 70 3.72 -24.52 8.19
CA GLN A 70 3.12 -25.71 7.59
C GLN A 70 4.22 -26.75 7.31
N LEU A 71 4.06 -27.97 7.84
CA LEU A 71 4.93 -29.09 7.56
C LEU A 71 4.21 -30.04 6.59
N ASN A 72 4.76 -30.22 5.39
CA ASN A 72 4.28 -31.20 4.42
C ASN A 72 5.40 -32.19 4.09
N LYS A 73 5.25 -33.45 4.50
CA LYS A 73 6.29 -34.49 4.41
C LYS A 73 7.60 -34.04 5.08
N LYS A 74 8.60 -33.66 4.29
CA LYS A 74 9.94 -33.21 4.73
C LYS A 74 10.19 -31.72 4.47
N THR A 75 9.16 -30.98 4.04
CA THR A 75 9.27 -29.56 3.71
C THR A 75 8.51 -28.74 4.75
N LEU A 76 9.23 -27.83 5.42
CA LEU A 76 8.66 -26.86 6.35
C LEU A 76 8.53 -25.51 5.63
N SER A 77 7.30 -25.02 5.50
CA SER A 77 6.99 -23.71 4.94
C SER A 77 6.68 -22.72 6.05
N LEU A 78 7.31 -21.55 6.00
CA LEU A 78 7.06 -20.41 6.89
C LEU A 78 6.50 -19.27 6.04
N ASN A 79 5.35 -18.73 6.43
CA ASN A 79 4.70 -17.63 5.71
C ASN A 79 4.31 -16.51 6.65
N ASP A 80 4.73 -15.28 6.34
CA ASP A 80 4.30 -14.09 7.06
C ASP A 80 2.89 -13.70 6.59
N THR A 81 1.94 -13.80 7.52
CA THR A 81 0.53 -13.53 7.24
C THR A 81 0.23 -12.03 7.05
N LYS A 82 1.15 -11.13 7.41
CA LYS A 82 1.02 -9.68 7.29
C LYS A 82 1.57 -9.12 5.97
N THR A 83 2.49 -9.81 5.31
CA THR A 83 3.14 -9.33 4.06
C THR A 83 2.12 -8.95 2.98
N LYS A 84 1.03 -9.70 2.86
CA LYS A 84 -0.04 -9.39 1.90
C LYS A 84 -0.71 -8.03 2.16
N TYR A 85 -0.77 -7.57 3.42
CA TYR A 85 -1.35 -6.28 3.77
C TYR A 85 -0.36 -5.13 3.55
N VAL A 86 0.94 -5.38 3.66
CA VAL A 86 1.97 -4.42 3.20
C VAL A 86 1.84 -4.23 1.69
N LYS A 87 1.72 -5.33 0.94
CA LYS A 87 1.50 -5.28 -0.52
C LYS A 87 0.24 -4.50 -0.89
N ASN A 88 -0.84 -4.61 -0.11
CA ASN A 88 -2.01 -3.76 -0.32
C ASN A 88 -1.66 -2.27 -0.23
N LEU A 89 -0.87 -1.85 0.75
CA LEU A 89 -0.48 -0.44 0.92
C LEU A 89 0.36 0.06 -0.27
N GLU A 90 1.25 -0.78 -0.80
CA GLU A 90 2.05 -0.46 -1.99
C GLU A 90 1.16 -0.29 -3.24
N ILE A 91 0.21 -1.21 -3.43
CA ILE A 91 -0.77 -1.14 -4.52
C ILE A 91 -1.62 0.13 -4.40
N LEU A 92 -2.15 0.40 -3.20
CA LEU A 92 -3.00 1.58 -2.95
C LEU A 92 -2.21 2.88 -3.13
N ASN A 93 -0.96 2.95 -2.67
CA ASN A 93 -0.12 4.12 -2.92
C ASN A 93 0.15 4.34 -4.41
N SER A 94 0.40 3.25 -5.16
CA SER A 94 0.58 3.34 -6.62
C SER A 94 -0.70 3.82 -7.31
N PHE A 95 -1.87 3.31 -6.88
CA PHE A 95 -3.16 3.75 -7.37
C PHE A 95 -3.42 5.24 -7.07
N ARG A 96 -3.11 5.71 -5.86
CA ARG A 96 -3.23 7.13 -5.50
C ARG A 96 -2.39 8.00 -6.44
N LEU A 97 -1.12 7.68 -6.58
CA LEU A 97 -0.17 8.43 -7.42
C LEU A 97 -0.54 8.37 -8.92
N GLY A 98 -1.06 7.24 -9.39
CA GLY A 98 -1.42 7.03 -10.79
C GLY A 98 -2.78 7.60 -11.18
N PHE A 99 -3.75 7.60 -10.28
CA PHE A 99 -5.12 7.99 -10.61
C PHE A 99 -5.65 9.15 -9.78
N LEU A 100 -5.71 9.03 -8.45
CA LEU A 100 -6.34 10.03 -7.58
C LEU A 100 -5.66 11.40 -7.68
N ASP A 101 -4.33 11.43 -7.58
CA ASP A 101 -3.56 12.66 -7.65
C ASP A 101 -3.66 13.32 -9.04
N TYR A 102 -3.81 12.53 -10.12
CA TYR A 102 -4.01 13.06 -11.47
C TYR A 102 -5.43 13.57 -11.70
N PHE A 103 -6.44 12.93 -11.07
CA PHE A 103 -7.80 13.43 -11.10
C PHE A 103 -7.89 14.80 -10.43
N ASP A 104 -7.32 14.94 -9.22
CA ASP A 104 -7.30 16.22 -8.50
C ASP A 104 -6.58 17.31 -9.31
N GLN A 105 -5.45 16.98 -9.95
CA GLN A 105 -4.72 17.91 -10.82
C GLN A 105 -5.54 18.30 -12.06
N LEU A 106 -6.23 17.35 -12.69
CA LEU A 106 -7.09 17.59 -13.84
C LEU A 106 -8.26 18.51 -13.47
N ASP A 107 -8.86 18.31 -12.30
CA ASP A 107 -9.96 19.16 -11.82
C ASP A 107 -9.50 20.59 -11.51
N GLN A 108 -8.33 20.73 -10.89
CA GLN A 108 -7.72 22.04 -10.67
C GLN A 108 -7.40 22.74 -12.00
N GLU A 109 -6.84 22.02 -12.97
CA GLU A 109 -6.53 22.60 -14.28
C GLU A 109 -7.80 23.00 -15.04
N THR A 110 -8.88 22.24 -14.88
CA THR A 110 -10.19 22.60 -15.43
C THR A 110 -10.69 23.92 -14.85
N VAL A 111 -10.54 24.14 -13.54
CA VAL A 111 -10.88 25.42 -12.90
C VAL A 111 -10.00 26.55 -13.41
N ASN A 112 -8.70 26.30 -13.64
CA ASN A 112 -7.80 27.30 -14.24
C ASN A 112 -8.27 27.72 -15.63
N VAL A 113 -8.63 26.75 -16.48
CA VAL A 113 -9.19 27.01 -17.82
C VAL A 113 -10.46 27.84 -17.75
N LEU A 114 -11.41 27.47 -16.88
CA LEU A 114 -12.65 28.23 -16.68
C LEU A 114 -12.38 29.65 -16.18
N THR A 115 -11.36 29.84 -15.36
CA THR A 115 -10.95 31.16 -14.87
C THR A 115 -10.50 32.05 -16.03
N HIS A 116 -9.62 31.55 -16.90
CA HIS A 116 -9.17 32.28 -18.09
C HIS A 116 -10.33 32.60 -19.05
N VAL A 117 -11.28 31.68 -19.20
CA VAL A 117 -12.52 31.92 -19.96
C VAL A 117 -13.29 33.11 -19.41
N ILE A 118 -13.51 33.15 -18.10
CA ILE A 118 -14.27 34.22 -17.44
C ILE A 118 -13.54 35.56 -17.53
N THR A 119 -12.21 35.56 -17.39
CA THR A 119 -11.39 36.77 -17.50
C THR A 119 -11.10 37.19 -18.94
N LYS A 120 -11.55 36.40 -19.93
CA LYS A 120 -11.34 36.61 -21.38
C LYS A 120 -9.86 36.63 -21.76
N GLU A 121 -9.06 35.84 -21.06
CA GLU A 121 -7.65 35.62 -21.36
C GLU A 121 -7.49 34.50 -22.40
N GLU A 122 -6.31 34.43 -23.01
CA GLU A 122 -5.99 33.34 -23.93
C GLU A 122 -5.95 32.00 -23.15
N VAL A 123 -6.65 31.00 -23.67
CA VAL A 123 -6.79 29.70 -23.02
C VAL A 123 -5.84 28.69 -23.65
N ASP A 124 -4.84 28.24 -22.89
CA ASP A 124 -4.03 27.07 -23.25
C ASP A 124 -4.63 25.79 -22.63
N THR A 125 -4.95 24.80 -23.47
CA THR A 125 -5.53 23.52 -23.04
C THR A 125 -4.54 22.36 -23.11
N THR A 126 -3.27 22.63 -23.40
CA THR A 126 -2.23 21.61 -23.57
C THR A 126 -2.05 20.77 -22.31
N ARG A 127 -1.94 21.42 -21.15
CA ARG A 127 -1.79 20.73 -19.86
C ARG A 127 -3.03 19.93 -19.50
N LEU A 128 -4.22 20.51 -19.70
CA LEU A 128 -5.51 19.85 -19.46
C LEU A 128 -5.61 18.53 -20.23
N LEU A 129 -5.32 18.55 -21.53
CA LEU A 129 -5.32 17.37 -22.39
C LEU A 129 -4.26 16.34 -21.99
N GLY A 130 -3.06 16.81 -21.61
CA GLY A 130 -2.00 15.94 -21.12
C GLY A 130 -2.40 15.18 -19.84
N LEU A 131 -3.02 15.87 -18.88
CA LEU A 131 -3.53 15.26 -17.65
C LEU A 131 -4.66 14.26 -17.93
N LEU A 132 -5.57 14.61 -18.85
CA LEU A 132 -6.69 13.73 -19.23
C LEU A 132 -6.19 12.41 -19.83
N GLU A 133 -5.21 12.44 -20.72
CA GLU A 133 -4.65 11.23 -21.32
C GLU A 133 -3.97 10.34 -20.28
N ILE A 134 -3.22 10.94 -19.34
CA ILE A 134 -2.61 10.18 -18.24
C ILE A 134 -3.70 9.54 -17.37
N LEU A 135 -4.74 10.28 -17.00
CA LEU A 135 -5.83 9.77 -16.18
C LEU A 135 -6.52 8.58 -16.85
N LYS A 136 -6.83 8.69 -18.15
CA LYS A 136 -7.47 7.63 -18.95
C LYS A 136 -6.62 6.37 -19.02
N GLU A 137 -5.30 6.52 -19.17
CA GLU A 137 -4.41 5.36 -19.22
C GLU A 137 -4.33 4.64 -17.87
N ASN A 138 -4.24 5.40 -16.78
CA ASN A 138 -4.27 4.82 -15.43
C ASN A 138 -5.64 4.18 -15.11
N ALA A 139 -6.74 4.68 -15.70
CA ALA A 139 -8.07 4.13 -15.50
C ALA A 139 -8.25 2.71 -16.08
N LYS A 140 -7.60 2.40 -17.22
CA LYS A 140 -7.64 1.07 -17.85
C LYS A 140 -6.91 0.03 -17.02
N HIS A 141 -5.89 0.46 -16.29
CA HIS A 141 -4.99 -0.39 -15.54
C HIS A 141 -4.82 0.12 -14.11
N PRO A 142 -5.90 0.14 -13.29
CA PRO A 142 -5.86 0.75 -11.95
C PRO A 142 -4.93 0.02 -10.97
N GLY A 143 -4.39 -1.15 -11.33
CA GLY A 143 -3.42 -1.88 -10.50
C GLY A 143 -4.01 -2.52 -9.23
N VAL A 144 -5.30 -2.34 -8.96
CA VAL A 144 -5.97 -2.81 -7.74
C VAL A 144 -6.34 -4.29 -7.72
N ASN A 145 -6.24 -4.99 -8.85
CA ASN A 145 -6.56 -6.43 -8.94
C ASN A 145 -5.67 -7.31 -8.05
N GLY A 146 -4.52 -6.79 -7.61
CA GLY A 146 -3.59 -7.48 -6.71
C GLY A 146 -3.93 -7.35 -5.22
N LEU A 147 -5.01 -6.64 -4.85
CA LEU A 147 -5.39 -6.41 -3.46
C LEU A 147 -5.84 -7.71 -2.78
N ALA A 148 -5.25 -8.00 -1.63
CA ALA A 148 -5.74 -9.03 -0.73
C ALA A 148 -7.10 -8.62 -0.13
N ILE A 149 -8.04 -9.55 -0.12
CA ILE A 149 -9.37 -9.38 0.49
C ILE A 149 -9.24 -9.38 2.02
N ILE A 150 -9.80 -8.36 2.68
CA ILE A 150 -9.77 -8.20 4.14
C ILE A 150 -11.13 -8.51 4.79
N ILE A 151 -12.23 -8.17 4.11
CA ILE A 151 -13.61 -8.48 4.51
C ILE A 151 -14.42 -8.74 3.24
N ASP A 152 -14.58 -7.69 2.43
CA ASP A 152 -15.31 -7.71 1.17
C ASP A 152 -14.37 -7.42 0.00
N THR A 153 -14.82 -7.77 -1.20
CA THR A 153 -14.17 -7.36 -2.44
C THR A 153 -14.15 -5.82 -2.53
N PRO A 154 -13.04 -5.22 -2.98
CA PRO A 154 -12.95 -3.76 -3.07
C PRO A 154 -13.64 -3.21 -4.33
N ASP A 155 -14.96 -3.40 -4.42
CA ASP A 155 -15.73 -3.13 -5.65
C ASP A 155 -15.82 -1.65 -5.98
N GLY A 156 -15.59 -0.74 -5.02
CA GLY A 156 -15.59 0.70 -5.29
C GLY A 156 -14.52 1.14 -6.30
N PHE A 157 -13.45 0.37 -6.52
CA PHE A 157 -12.48 0.65 -7.58
C PHE A 157 -13.00 0.40 -9.00
N THR A 158 -14.16 -0.26 -9.15
CA THR A 158 -14.79 -0.44 -10.48
C THR A 158 -15.20 0.90 -11.11
N HIS A 159 -15.43 1.93 -10.30
CA HIS A 159 -15.76 3.29 -10.76
C HIS A 159 -14.57 4.06 -11.37
N THR A 160 -13.36 3.49 -11.39
CA THR A 160 -12.19 4.18 -11.95
C THR A 160 -12.40 4.53 -13.43
N LEU A 161 -12.97 3.60 -14.21
CA LEU A 161 -13.27 3.83 -15.62
C LEU A 161 -14.38 4.87 -15.80
N ASP A 162 -15.49 4.72 -15.08
CA ASP A 162 -16.60 5.69 -15.11
C ASP A 162 -16.10 7.11 -14.85
N CYS A 163 -15.24 7.26 -13.85
CA CYS A 163 -14.66 8.53 -13.45
C CYS A 163 -13.87 9.18 -14.60
N ALA A 164 -13.01 8.41 -15.27
CA ALA A 164 -12.22 8.91 -16.40
C ALA A 164 -13.07 9.18 -17.65
N GLU A 165 -14.06 8.34 -17.94
CA GLU A 165 -14.96 8.49 -19.08
C GLU A 165 -15.84 9.74 -18.95
N GLN A 166 -16.46 9.95 -17.79
CA GLN A 166 -17.28 11.14 -17.57
C GLN A 166 -16.44 12.41 -17.59
N TYR A 167 -15.22 12.38 -17.04
CA TYR A 167 -14.35 13.55 -17.11
C TYR A 167 -13.89 13.82 -18.55
N ASN A 168 -13.58 12.79 -19.33
CA ASN A 168 -13.28 12.93 -20.76
C ASN A 168 -14.45 13.58 -21.54
N ASN A 169 -15.69 13.16 -21.26
CA ASN A 169 -16.88 13.77 -21.86
C ASN A 169 -17.02 15.24 -21.45
N ALA A 170 -16.78 15.56 -20.18
CA ALA A 170 -16.78 16.93 -19.69
C ALA A 170 -15.75 17.79 -20.47
N ILE A 171 -14.49 17.35 -20.54
CA ILE A 171 -13.44 18.10 -21.24
C ILE A 171 -13.77 18.28 -22.72
N ASN A 172 -14.33 17.28 -23.40
CA ASN A 172 -14.73 17.43 -24.80
C ASN A 172 -15.79 18.52 -24.98
N SER A 173 -16.80 18.59 -24.12
CA SER A 173 -17.78 19.67 -24.14
C SER A 173 -17.17 21.04 -23.81
N LEU A 174 -16.23 21.11 -22.86
CA LEU A 174 -15.50 22.35 -22.57
C LEU A 174 -14.71 22.83 -23.80
N LEU A 175 -14.00 21.93 -24.47
CA LEU A 175 -13.24 22.26 -25.69
C LEU A 175 -14.13 22.68 -26.85
N ASN A 176 -15.33 22.12 -26.95
CA ASN A 176 -16.32 22.55 -27.94
C ASN A 176 -16.82 23.96 -27.62
N PHE A 177 -17.19 24.22 -26.36
CA PHE A 177 -17.58 25.55 -25.91
C PHE A 177 -16.51 26.61 -26.24
N LEU A 178 -15.23 26.32 -25.99
CA LEU A 178 -14.13 27.24 -26.33
C LEU A 178 -14.02 27.56 -27.84
N LYS A 179 -14.54 26.70 -28.72
CA LYS A 179 -14.52 26.91 -30.18
C LYS A 179 -15.78 27.58 -30.70
N THR A 180 -16.93 27.28 -30.10
CA THR A 180 -18.25 27.66 -30.64
C THR A 180 -18.96 28.74 -29.84
N ASP A 181 -18.53 28.99 -28.60
CA ASP A 181 -19.22 29.83 -27.61
C ASP A 181 -20.68 29.37 -27.33
N ASP A 182 -20.96 28.07 -27.53
CA ASP A 182 -22.29 27.51 -27.33
C ASP A 182 -22.54 27.17 -25.85
N GLU A 183 -23.43 27.92 -25.19
CA GLU A 183 -23.84 27.67 -23.80
C GLU A 183 -24.37 26.25 -23.54
N ALA A 184 -24.90 25.55 -24.55
CA ALA A 184 -25.34 24.16 -24.40
C ALA A 184 -24.15 23.24 -24.09
N GLU A 185 -22.99 23.48 -24.68
CA GLU A 185 -21.76 22.74 -24.40
C GLU A 185 -21.24 23.03 -22.98
N LEU A 186 -21.35 24.27 -22.50
CA LEU A 186 -21.00 24.59 -21.12
C LEU A 186 -21.93 23.90 -20.09
N LYS A 187 -23.21 23.74 -20.42
CA LYS A 187 -24.16 22.96 -19.61
C LYS A 187 -23.82 21.47 -19.61
N ALA A 188 -23.48 20.91 -20.78
CA ALA A 188 -23.06 19.53 -20.92
C ALA A 188 -21.77 19.26 -20.11
N PHE A 189 -20.77 20.14 -20.22
CA PHE A 189 -19.55 20.09 -19.41
C PHE A 189 -19.86 19.99 -17.91
N ASN A 190 -20.69 20.89 -17.38
CA ASN A 190 -21.03 20.91 -15.96
C ASN A 190 -21.74 19.63 -15.51
N SER A 191 -22.65 19.11 -16.35
CA SER A 191 -23.36 17.86 -16.08
C SER A 191 -22.39 16.67 -16.02
N GLU A 192 -21.51 16.52 -17.00
CA GLU A 192 -20.57 15.39 -17.03
C GLU A 192 -19.48 15.51 -15.96
N ARG A 193 -18.96 16.71 -15.69
CA ARG A 193 -18.00 16.93 -14.60
C ARG A 193 -18.62 16.55 -13.25
N LYS A 194 -19.89 16.88 -13.01
CA LYS A 194 -20.59 16.49 -11.79
C LYS A 194 -20.64 14.96 -11.62
N LYS A 195 -21.00 14.22 -12.66
CA LYS A 195 -21.01 12.75 -12.61
C LYS A 195 -19.60 12.20 -12.33
N ALA A 196 -18.58 12.77 -12.96
CA ALA A 196 -17.20 12.37 -12.73
C ALA A 196 -16.77 12.57 -11.27
N ILE A 197 -17.14 13.71 -10.66
CA ILE A 197 -16.89 13.99 -9.23
C ILE A 197 -17.66 13.03 -8.32
N GLU A 198 -18.91 12.70 -8.64
CA GLU A 198 -19.69 11.72 -7.87
C GLU A 198 -19.04 10.33 -7.88
N SER A 199 -18.59 9.86 -9.05
CA SER A 199 -17.81 8.61 -9.17
C SER A 199 -16.48 8.69 -8.42
N TYR A 200 -15.80 9.83 -8.48
CA TYR A 200 -14.53 10.06 -7.79
C TYR A 200 -14.68 9.97 -6.26
N GLU A 201 -15.75 10.54 -5.69
CA GLU A 201 -15.99 10.49 -4.25
C GLU A 201 -16.24 9.04 -3.77
N ILE A 202 -16.98 8.23 -4.54
CA ILE A 202 -17.16 6.80 -4.23
C ILE A 202 -15.79 6.09 -4.22
N LEU A 203 -14.99 6.33 -5.25
CA LEU A 203 -13.67 5.75 -5.41
C LEU A 203 -12.70 6.14 -4.28
N LYS A 204 -12.71 7.42 -3.89
CA LYS A 204 -11.90 7.96 -2.80
C LYS A 204 -12.30 7.39 -1.45
N ASN A 205 -13.59 7.22 -1.20
CA ASN A 205 -14.09 6.57 0.01
C ASN A 205 -13.64 5.10 0.09
N GLU A 206 -13.70 4.39 -1.04
CA GLU A 206 -13.20 3.01 -1.13
C GLU A 206 -11.69 2.93 -0.86
N TYR A 207 -10.92 3.83 -1.48
CA TYR A 207 -9.48 3.95 -1.24
C TYR A 207 -9.15 4.14 0.25
N VAL A 208 -9.81 5.10 0.92
CA VAL A 208 -9.61 5.39 2.35
C VAL A 208 -10.01 4.18 3.20
N ARG A 209 -11.15 3.54 2.89
CA ARG A 209 -11.61 2.32 3.57
C ARG A 209 -10.54 1.23 3.48
N TYR A 210 -10.03 0.96 2.29
CA TYR A 210 -9.11 -0.15 2.06
C TYR A 210 -7.70 0.10 2.61
N ILE A 211 -7.23 1.35 2.63
CA ILE A 211 -6.02 1.73 3.36
C ILE A 211 -6.20 1.46 4.84
N ASN A 212 -7.29 1.92 5.44
CA ASN A 212 -7.53 1.76 6.88
C ASN A 212 -7.65 0.28 7.27
N LEU A 213 -8.31 -0.53 6.45
CA LEU A 213 -8.39 -1.98 6.65
C LEU A 213 -7.00 -2.64 6.56
N SER A 214 -6.20 -2.27 5.56
CA SER A 214 -4.86 -2.83 5.36
C SER A 214 -3.90 -2.43 6.48
N LEU A 215 -3.94 -1.16 6.89
CA LEU A 215 -3.22 -0.66 8.06
C LEU A 215 -3.68 -1.35 9.34
N SER A 216 -4.99 -1.55 9.54
CA SER A 216 -5.51 -2.26 10.72
C SER A 216 -5.01 -3.70 10.79
N LYS A 217 -4.99 -4.42 9.66
CA LYS A 217 -4.47 -5.79 9.60
C LYS A 217 -2.95 -5.88 9.72
N TYR A 218 -2.23 -4.88 9.21
CA TYR A 218 -0.79 -4.78 9.41
C TYR A 218 -0.44 -4.42 10.86
N ASN A 219 -1.12 -3.41 11.40
CA ASN A 219 -0.93 -2.85 12.73
C ASN A 219 -1.64 -3.63 13.82
N GLU A 220 -2.43 -4.67 13.50
CA GLU A 220 -3.08 -5.55 14.47
C GLU A 220 -2.02 -5.92 15.52
N LYS A 221 -2.12 -5.22 16.64
CA LYS A 221 -1.39 -5.30 17.90
C LYS A 221 -2.52 -5.17 18.93
N SER A 222 -2.40 -5.94 19.99
CA SER A 222 -2.84 -5.49 21.32
C SER A 222 -3.07 -3.98 21.41
N LEU A 223 -4.30 -3.57 21.74
CA LEU A 223 -4.80 -2.25 22.16
C LEU A 223 -5.68 -1.47 21.17
N ILE A 224 -6.97 -1.51 21.48
CA ILE A 224 -7.94 -0.40 21.52
C ILE A 224 -7.26 0.96 21.42
N ILE A 225 -7.46 1.65 20.31
CA ILE A 225 -7.29 3.10 20.23
C ILE A 225 -8.67 3.70 20.44
N LYS A 226 -8.92 4.26 21.63
CA LYS A 226 -9.97 5.27 21.80
C LYS A 226 -9.41 6.57 21.25
N LEU A 227 -10.07 7.12 20.24
CA LEU A 227 -9.84 8.50 19.83
C LEU A 227 -10.71 9.43 20.70
N PRO A 228 -10.24 10.67 20.99
CA PRO A 228 -10.93 11.65 21.82
C PRO A 228 -12.30 12.05 21.27
#